data_AF-A0A2P2BVW1-F1
#
_entry.id   AF-A0A2P2BVW1-F1
#
_cell.length_a   1.000
_cell.length_b   1.000
_cell.length_c   1.000
_cell.angle_alpha   90.00
_cell.angle_beta   90.00
_cell.angle_gamma   90.00
#
_symmetry.space_group_name_H-M   'P 1'
#
loop_
_entity.id
_entity.type
_entity.pdbx_description
1 polymer ?
#
loop_
_entity_poly.entity_id
_entity_poly.type
_entity_poly.pdbx_seq_one_letter_code
_entity_poly.pdbx_strand_id
1 'polypeptide(L)'
;MGNNLTEKELIEKINSIWIKNKKSEDVINCCETLFNQTNDINIDIYIIYLNTLVNLKKYSKAFEVIDNNKQLGKMNEIISFKMKLLFFLNRYEELEKYISNVELDEDNEKLAQKILSQIKPKQKTNKPQEIKDKSVVNENTVDKKDKVIEKSKLVKEQPRFKEVKVTNEVKIEREQPTVKESNIISEYKIANETPKVDSKEVKDNNKTKNKFKIILPTLVIVLLVVGGSIFILNKKDSDVVINTVLNLSNQEEIKQYQSGQESISYELPIGKEFEFISSANSSTDKELYVTYNVSDENIATITEDGFFKGKKAGTVDVLTLNKNKVVNTIKVKVVKAQVILEDETTYDVLPTDEIREVLKNYEKDYIQAVNEGNYSLVEKYLVKGGPLDKEHKTNIKKFYDDGIREELKSFEFISIDEISNGEYIVNVNETIAITKNGEKKVKQFDSFYNVKLQDNGEYLIYEMQINEINEEIDKKLSVEEAIEFCTNRLKEIDWYNDTYGQGEYYGTSEEEGSRGYYYIIYECGESFYVNPEKMEVYYIAPAGDGFSAAL
;
A
#
# COMPACT_ATOMS: atom_id res chain seq x y z
N MET A 1 0.29 -5.51 25.37
CA MET A 1 -0.79 -4.54 25.04
C MET A 1 -1.33 -3.86 26.30
N GLY A 2 -0.47 -3.36 27.20
CA GLY A 2 -0.90 -2.88 28.53
C GLY A 2 -0.44 -1.47 28.91
N ASN A 3 0.26 -0.75 28.02
CA ASN A 3 0.72 0.61 28.30
C ASN A 3 0.08 1.55 27.29
N ASN A 4 -0.46 2.67 27.78
CA ASN A 4 -0.89 3.81 26.96
C ASN A 4 0.36 4.38 26.27
N LEU A 5 0.68 3.86 25.08
CA LEU A 5 1.69 4.48 24.23
C LEU A 5 1.13 5.81 23.76
N THR A 6 1.94 6.85 23.85
CA THR A 6 1.66 8.12 23.19
C THR A 6 1.64 7.92 21.68
N GLU A 7 0.94 8.79 20.96
CA GLU A 7 0.88 8.79 19.49
C GLU A 7 2.28 8.72 18.85
N LYS A 8 3.24 9.44 19.43
CA LYS A 8 4.64 9.44 18.99
C LYS A 8 5.30 8.06 19.14
N GLU A 9 5.22 7.46 20.33
CA GLU A 9 5.79 6.12 20.58
C GLU A 9 5.14 5.05 19.69
N LEU A 10 3.88 5.28 19.31
CA LEU A 10 3.13 4.42 18.41
C LEU A 10 3.68 4.49 16.98
N ILE A 11 3.85 5.70 16.44
CA ILE A 11 4.41 5.92 15.10
C ILE A 11 5.84 5.38 15.03
N GLU A 12 6.66 5.65 16.05
CA GLU A 12 8.03 5.12 16.15
C GLU A 12 8.03 3.58 16.15
N LYS A 13 7.09 2.97 16.87
CA LYS A 13 6.97 1.52 16.91
C LYS A 13 6.52 0.92 15.57
N ILE A 14 5.53 1.51 14.90
CA ILE A 14 5.10 1.09 13.56
C ILE A 14 6.25 1.20 12.57
N ASN A 15 6.95 2.34 12.55
CA ASN A 15 8.11 2.55 11.70
C ASN A 15 9.22 1.54 12.01
N SER A 16 9.48 1.22 13.29
CA SER A 16 10.48 0.21 13.67
C SER A 16 10.12 -1.20 13.21
N ILE A 17 8.83 -1.56 13.19
CA ILE A 17 8.35 -2.86 12.69
C ILE A 17 8.46 -2.87 11.16
N TRP A 18 8.05 -1.78 10.50
CA TRP A 18 8.10 -1.63 9.04
C TRP A 18 9.53 -1.71 8.49
N ILE A 19 10.48 -1.02 9.13
CA ILE A 19 11.91 -1.03 8.77
C ILE A 19 12.50 -2.43 8.92
N LYS A 20 12.16 -3.14 10.00
CA LYS A 20 12.69 -4.50 10.25
C LYS A 20 12.07 -5.55 9.34
N ASN A 21 10.80 -5.39 8.99
CA ASN A 21 10.03 -6.39 8.27
C ASN A 21 9.29 -5.76 7.09
N LYS A 22 10.03 -5.53 5.98
CA LYS A 22 9.52 -4.98 4.70
C LYS A 22 8.31 -5.72 4.09
N LYS A 23 7.83 -6.82 4.69
CA LYS A 23 6.75 -7.70 4.18
C LYS A 23 5.79 -8.26 5.24
N SER A 24 5.76 -7.77 6.48
CA SER A 24 4.99 -8.46 7.53
C SER A 24 3.54 -8.01 7.65
N GLU A 25 2.65 -9.00 7.61
CA GLU A 25 1.25 -8.96 8.06
C GLU A 25 1.09 -8.34 9.46
N ASP A 26 2.13 -8.41 10.29
CA ASP A 26 2.18 -7.81 11.62
C ASP A 26 2.00 -6.28 11.60
N VAL A 27 2.47 -5.58 10.55
CA VAL A 27 2.27 -4.13 10.39
C VAL A 27 0.80 -3.85 10.11
N ILE A 28 0.16 -4.65 9.23
CA ILE A 28 -1.27 -4.55 8.93
C ILE A 28 -2.07 -4.76 10.20
N ASN A 29 -1.85 -5.88 10.91
CA ASN A 29 -2.57 -6.22 12.13
C ASN A 29 -2.39 -5.13 13.21
N CYS A 30 -1.19 -4.56 13.31
CA CYS A 30 -0.92 -3.45 14.23
C CYS A 30 -1.71 -2.20 13.82
N CYS A 31 -1.61 -1.77 12.56
CA CYS A 31 -2.37 -0.63 12.04
C CYS A 31 -3.89 -0.81 12.19
N GLU A 32 -4.43 -2.00 11.90
CA GLU A 32 -5.86 -2.30 12.06
C GLU A 32 -6.31 -2.27 13.52
N THR A 33 -5.50 -2.84 14.42
CA THR A 33 -5.77 -2.79 15.86
C THR A 33 -5.83 -1.34 16.34
N LEU A 34 -4.90 -0.51 15.88
CA LEU A 34 -4.83 0.90 16.26
C LEU A 34 -5.98 1.70 15.67
N PHE A 35 -6.28 1.46 14.40
CA PHE A 35 -7.42 2.05 13.72
C PHE A 35 -8.73 1.76 14.46
N ASN A 36 -8.92 0.54 14.94
CA ASN A 36 -10.10 0.15 15.71
C ASN A 36 -10.14 0.72 17.13
N GLN A 37 -9.01 1.20 17.68
CA GLN A 37 -8.90 1.73 19.04
C GLN A 37 -9.03 3.24 19.13
N THR A 38 -8.70 3.98 18.06
CA THR A 38 -8.76 5.45 18.07
C THR A 38 -10.09 5.95 17.53
N ASN A 39 -10.94 6.52 18.39
CA ASN A 39 -12.17 7.21 17.95
C ASN A 39 -11.88 8.49 17.14
N ASP A 40 -10.70 9.08 17.31
CA ASP A 40 -10.21 10.19 16.50
C ASP A 40 -9.31 9.65 15.39
N ILE A 41 -9.69 9.96 14.16
CA ILE A 41 -8.98 9.53 12.95
C ILE A 41 -7.67 10.31 12.86
N ASN A 42 -6.58 9.68 13.27
CA ASN A 42 -5.25 10.18 12.98
C ASN A 42 -4.92 9.89 11.50
N ILE A 43 -4.87 10.95 10.68
CA ILE A 43 -4.67 10.84 9.24
C ILE A 43 -3.32 10.21 8.90
N ASP A 44 -2.27 10.45 9.70
CA ASP A 44 -0.93 9.95 9.43
C ASP A 44 -0.86 8.44 9.60
N ILE A 45 -1.47 7.90 10.66
CA ILE A 45 -1.60 6.45 10.86
C ILE A 45 -2.36 5.82 9.70
N TYR A 46 -3.40 6.50 9.21
CA TYR A 46 -4.19 6.01 8.10
C TYR A 46 -3.41 5.99 6.78
N ILE A 47 -2.64 7.04 6.50
CA ILE A 47 -1.77 7.11 5.33
C ILE A 47 -0.70 6.01 5.41
N ILE A 48 -0.10 5.77 6.59
CA ILE A 48 0.86 4.68 6.81
C ILE A 48 0.22 3.33 6.53
N TYR A 49 -1.00 3.09 7.04
CA TYR A 49 -1.73 1.85 6.81
C TYR A 49 -2.04 1.62 5.33
N LEU A 50 -2.57 2.64 4.65
CA LEU A 50 -2.86 2.58 3.22
C LEU A 50 -1.60 2.34 2.37
N ASN A 51 -0.52 3.05 2.67
CA ASN A 51 0.78 2.83 2.01
C ASN A 51 1.29 1.41 2.24
N THR A 52 1.12 0.87 3.45
CA THR A 52 1.48 -0.51 3.77
C THR A 52 0.68 -1.51 2.96
N LEU A 53 -0.64 -1.34 2.87
CA LEU A 53 -1.51 -2.20 2.04
C LEU A 53 -1.12 -2.13 0.55
N VAL A 54 -0.83 -0.94 0.04
CA VAL A 54 -0.38 -0.74 -1.35
C VAL A 54 0.98 -1.40 -1.61
N ASN A 55 1.95 -1.24 -0.71
CA ASN A 55 3.27 -1.87 -0.82
C ASN A 55 3.18 -3.40 -0.79
N LEU A 56 2.19 -3.95 -0.08
CA LEU A 56 1.88 -5.37 -0.05
C LEU A 56 0.96 -5.82 -1.20
N LYS A 57 0.70 -4.96 -2.18
CA LYS A 57 -0.20 -5.20 -3.32
C LYS A 57 -1.65 -5.58 -2.92
N LYS A 58 -2.08 -5.23 -1.70
CA LYS A 58 -3.46 -5.43 -1.20
C LYS A 58 -4.39 -4.27 -1.59
N TYR A 59 -4.44 -3.94 -2.89
CA TYR A 59 -5.15 -2.76 -3.40
C TYR A 59 -6.66 -2.78 -3.11
N SER A 60 -7.31 -3.96 -3.18
CA SER A 60 -8.74 -4.09 -2.88
C SER A 60 -9.05 -3.74 -1.43
N LYS A 61 -8.19 -4.18 -0.49
CA LYS A 61 -8.36 -3.86 0.93
C LYS A 61 -8.11 -2.39 1.20
N ALA A 62 -7.08 -1.81 0.60
CA ALA A 62 -6.82 -0.37 0.71
C ALA A 62 -8.02 0.46 0.20
N PHE A 63 -8.65 0.02 -0.89
CA PHE A 63 -9.85 0.66 -1.42
C PHE A 63 -11.04 0.54 -0.45
N GLU A 64 -11.31 -0.67 0.06
CA GLU A 64 -12.38 -0.95 1.02
C GLU A 64 -12.24 -0.07 2.27
N VAL A 65 -11.02 0.00 2.81
CA VAL A 65 -10.68 0.83 3.96
C VAL A 65 -11.08 2.29 3.71
N ILE A 66 -10.70 2.86 2.56
CA ILE A 66 -11.11 4.23 2.18
C ILE A 66 -12.63 4.38 2.03
N ASP A 67 -13.30 3.41 1.39
CA ASP A 67 -14.73 3.53 1.08
C ASP A 67 -15.61 3.40 2.33
N ASN A 68 -15.21 2.56 3.28
CA ASN A 68 -15.88 2.41 4.57
C ASN A 68 -15.75 3.65 5.46
N ASN A 69 -14.77 4.51 5.20
CA ASN A 69 -14.50 5.72 5.99
C ASN A 69 -14.92 7.01 5.26
N LYS A 70 -16.22 7.30 5.29
CA LYS A 70 -16.80 8.49 4.64
C LYS A 70 -16.16 9.83 5.01
N GLN A 71 -15.60 9.96 6.22
CA GLN A 71 -14.92 11.19 6.65
C GLN A 71 -13.56 11.38 5.97
N LEU A 72 -12.83 10.28 5.75
CA LEU A 72 -11.50 10.27 5.12
C LEU A 72 -11.57 10.59 3.64
N GLY A 73 -12.64 10.16 2.96
CA GLY A 73 -12.85 10.43 1.53
C GLY A 73 -12.96 11.91 1.13
N LYS A 74 -12.93 12.84 2.09
CA LYS A 74 -12.93 14.29 1.86
C LYS A 74 -11.56 14.96 1.99
N MET A 75 -10.55 14.23 2.45
CA MET A 75 -9.20 14.77 2.63
C MET A 75 -8.42 14.68 1.32
N ASN A 76 -7.69 15.74 0.96
CA ASN A 76 -7.04 15.86 -0.35
C ASN A 76 -6.02 14.74 -0.60
N GLU A 77 -5.27 14.32 0.43
CA GLU A 77 -4.33 13.21 0.35
C GLU A 77 -5.04 11.89 0.01
N ILE A 78 -6.17 11.63 0.67
CA ILE A 78 -6.98 10.41 0.48
C ILE A 78 -7.69 10.42 -0.87
N ILE A 79 -8.13 11.59 -1.34
CA ILE A 79 -8.70 11.75 -2.68
C ILE A 79 -7.67 11.33 -3.74
N SER A 80 -6.44 11.85 -3.63
CA SER A 80 -5.33 11.46 -4.52
C SER A 80 -5.06 9.96 -4.49
N PHE A 81 -5.12 9.37 -3.29
CA PHE A 81 -4.84 7.96 -3.07
C PHE A 81 -5.92 7.06 -3.67
N LYS A 82 -7.20 7.40 -3.46
CA LYS A 82 -8.35 6.67 -4.01
C LYS A 82 -8.37 6.71 -5.54
N MET A 83 -8.02 7.85 -6.15
CA MET A 83 -7.88 7.94 -7.61
C MET A 83 -6.82 6.98 -8.15
N LYS A 84 -5.63 6.94 -7.51
CA LYS A 84 -4.56 6.01 -7.87
C LYS A 84 -4.99 4.55 -7.70
N LEU A 85 -5.65 4.20 -6.59
CA LEU A 85 -6.16 2.86 -6.35
C LEU A 85 -7.19 2.41 -7.40
N LEU A 86 -8.19 3.25 -7.69
CA LEU A 86 -9.19 2.94 -8.72
C LEU A 86 -8.56 2.74 -10.09
N PHE A 87 -7.53 3.54 -10.41
CA PHE A 87 -6.75 3.35 -11.63
C PHE A 87 -5.98 2.02 -11.63
N PHE A 88 -5.26 1.69 -10.55
CA PHE A 88 -4.51 0.43 -10.43
C PHE A 88 -5.42 -0.81 -10.45
N LEU A 89 -6.64 -0.70 -9.91
CA LEU A 89 -7.64 -1.75 -9.93
C LEU A 89 -8.39 -1.86 -11.27
N ASN A 90 -8.04 -1.05 -12.28
CA ASN A 90 -8.73 -0.97 -13.57
C ASN A 90 -10.24 -0.65 -13.45
N ARG A 91 -10.67 0.02 -12.36
CA ARG A 91 -12.07 0.41 -12.11
C ARG A 91 -12.37 1.78 -12.72
N TYR A 92 -12.20 1.91 -14.04
CA TYR A 92 -12.18 3.20 -14.72
C TYR A 92 -13.53 3.95 -14.70
N GLU A 93 -14.65 3.24 -14.83
CA GLU A 93 -15.99 3.87 -14.76
C GLU A 93 -16.24 4.47 -13.37
N GLU A 94 -15.80 3.77 -12.32
CA GLU A 94 -15.89 4.24 -10.94
C GLU A 94 -14.94 5.39 -10.67
N LEU A 95 -13.75 5.38 -11.27
CA LEU A 95 -12.81 6.49 -11.22
C LEU A 95 -13.38 7.76 -11.85
N GLU A 96 -13.96 7.66 -13.05
CA GLU A 96 -14.60 8.80 -13.72
C GLU A 96 -15.76 9.35 -12.88
N LYS A 97 -16.60 8.47 -12.35
CA LYS A 97 -17.69 8.83 -11.44
C LYS A 97 -17.17 9.43 -10.13
N TYR A 98 -16.05 8.96 -9.61
CA TYR A 98 -15.46 9.48 -8.39
C TYR A 98 -14.92 10.91 -8.62
N ILE A 99 -14.13 11.11 -9.68
CA ILE A 99 -13.59 12.42 -10.08
C ILE A 99 -14.73 13.43 -10.32
N SER A 100 -15.84 13.02 -10.94
CA SER A 100 -16.97 13.94 -11.20
C SER A 100 -17.74 14.37 -9.94
N ASN A 101 -17.62 13.62 -8.84
CA ASN A 101 -18.42 13.82 -7.62
C ASN A 101 -17.63 14.42 -6.46
N VAL A 102 -16.31 14.58 -6.59
CA VAL A 102 -15.44 15.11 -5.55
C VAL A 102 -14.93 16.49 -5.97
N GLU A 103 -14.91 17.42 -5.01
CA GLU A 103 -14.26 18.72 -5.18
C GLU A 103 -12.74 18.52 -5.12
N LEU A 104 -12.05 18.81 -6.22
CA LEU A 104 -10.60 18.63 -6.33
C LEU A 104 -9.90 19.97 -6.13
N ASP A 105 -8.81 19.96 -5.37
CA ASP A 105 -7.84 21.06 -5.41
C ASP A 105 -7.01 21.03 -6.71
N GLU A 106 -6.18 22.05 -6.91
CA GLU A 106 -5.41 22.21 -8.15
C GLU A 106 -4.48 21.01 -8.43
N ASP A 107 -3.87 20.44 -7.38
CA ASP A 107 -2.95 19.31 -7.52
C ASP A 107 -3.69 18.00 -7.85
N ASN A 108 -4.84 17.77 -7.21
CA ASN A 108 -5.69 16.61 -7.53
C ASN A 108 -6.35 16.74 -8.90
N GLU A 109 -6.66 17.95 -9.36
CA GLU A 109 -7.15 18.18 -10.72
C GLU A 109 -6.08 17.81 -11.76
N LYS A 110 -4.83 18.25 -11.56
CA LYS A 110 -3.69 17.85 -12.41
C LYS A 110 -3.49 16.33 -12.42
N LEU A 111 -3.58 15.68 -11.26
CA LEU A 111 -3.48 14.23 -11.15
C LEU A 111 -4.63 13.52 -11.88
N ALA A 112 -5.87 13.98 -11.70
CA ALA A 112 -7.05 13.44 -12.38
C ALA A 112 -6.93 13.57 -13.90
N GLN A 113 -6.51 14.73 -14.41
CA GLN A 113 -6.27 14.96 -15.84
C GLN A 113 -5.18 14.02 -16.39
N LYS A 114 -4.08 13.84 -15.65
CA LYS A 114 -3.00 12.91 -16.01
C LYS A 114 -3.53 11.48 -16.10
N ILE A 115 -4.26 11.01 -15.09
CA ILE A 115 -4.82 9.64 -15.06
C ILE A 115 -5.82 9.44 -16.21
N LEU A 116 -6.78 10.35 -16.40
CA LEU A 116 -7.79 10.26 -17.46
C LEU A 116 -7.17 10.28 -18.87
N SER A 117 -6.07 11.00 -19.07
CA SER A 117 -5.34 11.00 -20.34
C SER A 117 -4.74 9.64 -20.70
N GLN A 118 -4.43 8.81 -19.69
CA GLN A 118 -3.88 7.46 -19.88
C GLN A 118 -4.98 6.41 -20.16
N ILE A 119 -6.23 6.69 -19.77
CA ILE A 119 -7.39 5.80 -19.98
C ILE A 119 -7.98 5.95 -21.39
N LYS A 120 -8.11 7.19 -21.89
CA LYS A 120 -8.74 7.48 -23.21
C LYS A 120 -8.15 6.72 -24.43
N PRO A 121 -6.85 6.43 -24.51
CA PRO A 121 -6.30 5.60 -25.59
C PRO A 121 -6.73 4.12 -25.47
N LYS A 122 -6.84 3.60 -24.23
CA LYS A 122 -7.11 2.19 -23.94
C LYS A 122 -8.56 1.77 -24.24
N GLN A 123 -9.53 2.68 -24.14
CA GLN A 123 -10.94 2.36 -24.41
C GLN A 123 -11.30 2.32 -25.91
N LYS A 124 -10.52 2.94 -26.80
CA LYS A 124 -10.84 3.00 -28.24
C LYS A 124 -10.65 1.69 -29.00
N THR A 125 -9.94 0.71 -28.42
CA THR A 125 -9.65 -0.58 -29.07
C THR A 125 -10.70 -1.67 -28.81
N ASN A 126 -11.63 -1.48 -27.86
CA ASN A 126 -12.66 -2.47 -27.50
C ASN A 126 -14.05 -2.11 -28.08
N LYS A 127 -14.14 -1.85 -29.39
CA LYS A 127 -15.46 -1.74 -30.05
C LYS A 127 -15.91 -3.15 -30.47
N PRO A 128 -17.12 -3.61 -30.11
CA PRO A 128 -17.59 -4.95 -30.49
C PRO A 128 -17.64 -5.10 -32.01
N GLN A 129 -17.02 -6.15 -32.55
CA GLN A 129 -17.24 -6.57 -33.93
C GLN A 129 -18.72 -6.97 -34.10
N GLU A 130 -19.45 -6.22 -34.92
CA GLU A 130 -20.76 -6.60 -35.42
C GLU A 130 -20.69 -7.97 -36.10
N ILE A 131 -21.19 -9.01 -35.44
CA ILE A 131 -21.45 -10.30 -36.05
C ILE A 131 -22.64 -10.10 -36.99
N LYS A 132 -22.37 -10.04 -38.30
CA LYS A 132 -23.40 -10.15 -39.33
C LYS A 132 -23.85 -11.61 -39.41
N ASP A 133 -25.02 -11.88 -38.84
CA ASP A 133 -25.77 -13.10 -39.08
C ASP A 133 -26.01 -13.29 -40.59
N LYS A 134 -25.40 -14.33 -41.16
CA LYS A 134 -25.80 -14.90 -42.44
C LYS A 134 -26.70 -16.10 -42.15
N SER A 135 -27.99 -15.92 -42.41
CA SER A 135 -28.98 -16.98 -42.49
C SER A 135 -28.56 -18.05 -43.51
N VAL A 136 -28.32 -19.27 -43.05
CA VAL A 136 -28.20 -20.46 -43.91
C VAL A 136 -29.59 -21.03 -44.10
N VAL A 137 -30.15 -20.86 -45.30
CA VAL A 137 -31.30 -21.63 -45.77
C VAL A 137 -30.79 -22.96 -46.29
N ASN A 138 -31.38 -24.02 -45.74
CA ASN A 138 -31.09 -25.41 -46.02
C ASN A 138 -32.07 -25.87 -47.11
N GLU A 139 -31.60 -26.17 -48.33
CA GLU A 139 -32.36 -26.97 -49.29
C GLU A 139 -31.46 -27.99 -49.97
N ASN A 140 -31.82 -29.26 -49.74
CA ASN A 140 -31.33 -30.43 -50.44
C ASN A 140 -31.75 -30.39 -51.91
N THR A 141 -30.84 -30.70 -52.84
CA THR A 141 -31.18 -31.63 -53.93
C THR A 141 -29.94 -32.26 -54.58
N VAL A 142 -30.12 -33.55 -54.84
CA VAL A 142 -29.28 -34.53 -55.52
C VAL A 142 -29.05 -34.13 -56.99
N ASP A 143 -27.81 -34.21 -57.50
CA ASP A 143 -27.52 -35.14 -58.60
C ASP A 143 -26.03 -35.32 -58.95
N LYS A 144 -25.74 -36.55 -59.39
CA LYS A 144 -24.45 -37.09 -59.83
C LYS A 144 -23.95 -36.45 -61.14
N LYS A 145 -22.63 -36.28 -61.29
CA LYS A 145 -21.84 -36.87 -62.41
C LYS A 145 -20.34 -36.57 -62.32
N ASP A 146 -19.59 -37.56 -62.81
CA ASP A 146 -18.14 -37.67 -62.90
C ASP A 146 -17.45 -36.55 -63.69
N LYS A 147 -16.22 -36.17 -63.29
CA LYS A 147 -15.07 -36.17 -64.21
C LYS A 147 -13.71 -35.99 -63.52
N VAL A 148 -12.81 -36.89 -63.92
CA VAL A 148 -11.36 -36.92 -63.73
C VAL A 148 -10.68 -35.81 -64.55
N ILE A 149 -9.56 -35.25 -64.06
CA ILE A 149 -8.25 -35.04 -64.75
C ILE A 149 -7.43 -33.85 -64.18
N GLU A 150 -6.18 -34.19 -63.84
CA GLU A 150 -4.87 -33.47 -63.86
C GLU A 150 -4.61 -32.07 -63.28
N LYS A 151 -3.67 -32.07 -62.32
CA LYS A 151 -2.32 -31.42 -62.33
C LYS A 151 -2.10 -30.16 -63.19
N SER A 152 -1.66 -29.09 -62.52
CA SER A 152 -0.53 -28.23 -62.92
C SER A 152 -0.12 -27.28 -61.78
N LYS A 153 0.98 -27.55 -61.05
CA LYS A 153 2.25 -26.78 -61.05
C LYS A 153 2.27 -25.45 -61.82
N LEU A 154 2.52 -24.35 -61.11
CA LEU A 154 3.20 -23.10 -61.53
C LEU A 154 3.68 -22.40 -60.23
N VAL A 155 4.95 -22.48 -59.82
CA VAL A 155 6.12 -21.69 -60.23
C VAL A 155 5.96 -20.16 -60.04
N LYS A 156 6.60 -19.70 -58.96
CA LYS A 156 7.31 -18.43 -58.69
C LYS A 156 7.13 -17.26 -59.68
N GLU A 157 6.88 -16.08 -59.11
CA GLU A 157 7.65 -14.87 -59.43
C GLU A 157 7.65 -13.88 -58.24
N GLN A 158 8.85 -13.46 -57.84
CA GLN A 158 9.10 -12.33 -56.93
C GLN A 158 9.20 -11.05 -57.76
N PRO A 159 8.72 -9.89 -57.27
CA PRO A 159 9.18 -8.60 -57.76
C PRO A 159 10.32 -8.05 -56.90
N ARG A 160 11.45 -7.77 -57.56
CA ARG A 160 12.55 -6.92 -57.07
C ARG A 160 12.05 -5.49 -56.90
N PHE A 161 12.20 -4.91 -55.72
CA PHE A 161 12.11 -3.45 -55.54
C PHE A 161 13.49 -2.82 -55.62
N LYS A 162 13.59 -1.80 -56.47
CA LYS A 162 14.76 -0.93 -56.65
C LYS A 162 14.87 0.04 -55.47
N GLU A 163 16.08 0.19 -54.95
CA GLU A 163 16.46 1.25 -54.01
C GLU A 163 16.31 2.64 -54.65
N VAL A 164 15.64 3.54 -53.94
CA VAL A 164 15.66 4.97 -54.21
C VAL A 164 16.43 5.64 -53.08
N LYS A 165 17.62 6.17 -53.41
CA LYS A 165 18.39 7.09 -52.56
C LYS A 165 17.68 8.44 -52.55
N VAL A 166 17.32 8.92 -51.36
CA VAL A 166 16.96 10.33 -51.13
C VAL A 166 17.93 10.87 -50.08
N THR A 167 18.83 11.76 -50.50
CA THR A 167 19.67 12.59 -49.64
C THR A 167 19.02 13.96 -49.56
N ASN A 168 18.54 14.35 -48.37
CA ASN A 168 18.22 15.74 -48.05
C ASN A 168 18.96 16.11 -46.77
N GLU A 169 20.02 16.89 -46.95
CA GLU A 169 20.68 17.65 -45.88
C GLU A 169 19.77 18.83 -45.50
N VAL A 170 19.38 18.92 -44.23
CA VAL A 170 18.75 20.12 -43.67
C VAL A 170 19.64 20.65 -42.57
N LYS A 171 20.15 21.86 -42.84
CA LYS A 171 20.98 22.68 -41.96
C LYS A 171 20.03 23.43 -41.00
N ILE A 172 20.18 23.24 -39.69
CA ILE A 172 19.42 23.98 -38.68
C ILE A 172 20.39 24.90 -37.94
N GLU A 173 20.25 26.20 -38.19
CA GLU A 173 20.86 27.28 -37.42
C GLU A 173 20.12 27.45 -36.09
N ARG A 174 20.89 27.58 -35.00
CA ARG A 174 20.43 27.89 -33.65
C ARG A 174 20.32 29.41 -33.49
N GLU A 175 19.16 29.90 -33.08
CA GLU A 175 19.02 31.23 -32.48
C GLU A 175 18.52 31.09 -31.03
N GLN A 176 19.30 31.64 -30.10
CA GLN A 176 18.89 31.90 -28.72
C GLN A 176 18.07 33.19 -28.64
N PRO A 177 17.12 33.31 -27.71
CA PRO A 177 16.73 34.61 -27.19
C PRO A 177 17.05 34.77 -25.70
N THR A 178 17.49 35.98 -25.44
CA THR A 178 17.98 36.60 -24.22
C THR A 178 16.88 36.86 -23.18
N VAL A 179 17.29 36.81 -21.91
CA VAL A 179 16.56 37.18 -20.70
C VAL A 179 16.16 38.67 -20.70
N LYS A 180 14.94 38.98 -20.22
CA LYS A 180 14.60 40.29 -19.65
C LYS A 180 13.78 40.13 -18.38
N GLU A 181 14.36 40.58 -17.28
CA GLU A 181 13.72 40.84 -15.99
C GLU A 181 12.78 42.05 -16.08
N SER A 182 11.68 42.00 -15.32
CA SER A 182 10.98 43.20 -14.90
C SER A 182 10.40 43.02 -13.50
N ASN A 183 11.02 43.69 -12.53
CA ASN A 183 10.47 44.03 -11.22
C ASN A 183 9.31 45.01 -11.37
N ILE A 184 8.19 44.79 -10.67
CA ILE A 184 7.25 45.85 -10.28
C ILE A 184 6.83 45.63 -8.82
N ILE A 185 7.23 46.58 -7.98
CA ILE A 185 6.73 46.86 -6.64
C ILE A 185 5.51 47.78 -6.78
N SER A 186 4.45 47.56 -5.99
CA SER A 186 3.55 48.65 -5.63
C SER A 186 3.02 48.48 -4.20
N GLU A 187 3.45 49.38 -3.34
CA GLU A 187 2.93 49.66 -2.00
C GLU A 187 1.50 50.20 -2.07
N TYR A 188 0.69 49.92 -1.04
CA TYR A 188 -0.39 50.82 -0.63
C TYR A 188 -0.51 50.86 0.91
N LYS A 189 -0.27 52.05 1.46
CA LYS A 189 -0.62 52.50 2.82
C LYS A 189 -1.91 53.32 2.77
N ILE A 190 -2.70 53.29 3.85
CA ILE A 190 -3.56 54.35 4.48
C ILE A 190 -4.30 53.62 5.63
N ALA A 191 -3.94 53.76 6.92
CA ALA A 191 -4.17 54.83 7.93
C ALA A 191 -5.52 54.75 8.69
N ASN A 192 -5.39 54.42 10.00
CA ASN A 192 -6.08 54.83 11.24
C ASN A 192 -7.59 55.11 11.31
N GLU A 193 -8.28 54.55 12.33
CA GLU A 193 -8.62 55.25 13.60
C GLU A 193 -9.43 54.34 14.56
N THR A 194 -9.10 54.42 15.86
CA THR A 194 -9.80 53.83 17.02
C THR A 194 -10.90 54.75 17.58
N PRO A 195 -11.81 54.23 18.44
CA PRO A 195 -11.83 54.77 19.81
C PRO A 195 -12.11 53.74 20.94
N LYS A 196 -11.57 54.11 22.12
CA LYS A 196 -11.73 53.50 23.46
C LYS A 196 -13.12 53.75 24.08
N VAL A 197 -13.56 52.87 24.98
CA VAL A 197 -14.49 53.20 26.09
C VAL A 197 -14.14 52.41 27.37
N ASP A 198 -14.00 53.14 28.48
CA ASP A 198 -13.84 52.69 29.87
C ASP A 198 -15.19 52.49 30.61
N SER A 199 -15.23 51.67 31.66
CA SER A 199 -15.96 51.90 32.94
C SER A 199 -15.83 50.65 33.84
N LYS A 200 -15.21 50.68 35.03
CA LYS A 200 -15.48 51.32 36.34
C LYS A 200 -15.95 50.31 37.40
N GLU A 201 -15.11 50.18 38.43
CA GLU A 201 -15.34 49.64 39.78
C GLU A 201 -16.57 50.21 40.50
N VAL A 202 -17.20 49.40 41.37
CA VAL A 202 -17.87 49.87 42.60
C VAL A 202 -17.55 48.93 43.77
N LYS A 203 -17.18 49.56 44.90
CA LYS A 203 -16.79 49.01 46.20
C LYS A 203 -17.99 48.82 47.17
N ASP A 204 -17.91 47.72 47.92
CA ASP A 204 -18.05 47.52 49.38
C ASP A 204 -19.25 47.98 50.25
N ASN A 205 -19.53 47.06 51.19
CA ASN A 205 -19.93 47.19 52.61
C ASN A 205 -21.41 47.32 53.02
N ASN A 206 -21.91 46.31 53.77
CA ASN A 206 -22.15 46.50 55.22
C ASN A 206 -22.50 45.21 56.04
N LYS A 207 -21.89 45.17 57.24
CA LYS A 207 -22.20 44.48 58.52
C LYS A 207 -23.73 44.42 58.84
N THR A 208 -24.31 43.51 59.64
CA THR A 208 -23.93 42.99 60.98
C THR A 208 -24.86 41.84 61.45
N LYS A 209 -24.29 40.86 62.17
CA LYS A 209 -24.81 40.08 63.35
C LYS A 209 -26.28 39.57 63.40
N ASN A 210 -26.42 38.24 63.51
CA ASN A 210 -27.09 37.62 64.66
C ASN A 210 -26.65 36.16 64.89
N LYS A 211 -26.28 35.85 66.14
CA LYS A 211 -25.90 34.52 66.65
C LYS A 211 -27.14 33.85 67.25
N PHE A 212 -27.31 32.55 66.98
CA PHE A 212 -27.90 31.46 67.80
C PHE A 212 -28.83 30.52 67.02
N LYS A 213 -28.62 29.21 67.26
CA LYS A 213 -29.35 27.99 66.81
C LYS A 213 -28.81 27.28 65.55
N ILE A 214 -27.65 26.63 65.69
CA ILE A 214 -27.07 25.70 64.69
C ILE A 214 -26.83 24.31 65.33
N ILE A 215 -27.85 23.71 65.94
CA ILE A 215 -27.73 22.31 66.40
C ILE A 215 -28.83 21.41 65.81
N LEU A 216 -29.98 21.95 65.42
CA LEU A 216 -31.06 21.15 64.83
C LEU A 216 -31.00 20.97 63.29
N PRO A 217 -30.58 21.95 62.46
CA PRO A 217 -30.51 21.74 61.01
C PRO A 217 -29.36 20.80 60.60
N THR A 218 -28.25 20.78 61.35
CA THR A 218 -27.10 19.93 61.05
C THR A 218 -27.40 18.44 61.25
N LEU A 219 -28.20 18.09 62.26
CA LEU A 219 -28.59 16.70 62.53
C LEU A 219 -29.58 16.15 61.48
N VAL A 220 -30.50 17.00 60.99
CA VAL A 220 -31.44 16.65 59.92
C VAL A 220 -30.70 16.50 58.58
N ILE A 221 -29.68 17.32 58.32
CA ILE A 221 -28.83 17.18 57.13
C ILE A 221 -28.02 15.89 57.20
N VAL A 222 -27.44 15.54 58.36
CA VAL A 222 -26.70 14.27 58.51
C VAL A 222 -27.63 13.05 58.36
N LEU A 223 -28.86 13.09 58.90
CA LEU A 223 -29.83 12.00 58.73
C LEU A 223 -30.38 11.88 57.30
N LEU A 224 -30.55 13.01 56.58
CA LEU A 224 -30.92 12.98 55.16
C LEU A 224 -29.76 12.53 54.26
N VAL A 225 -28.52 12.85 54.61
CA VAL A 225 -27.33 12.37 53.88
C VAL A 225 -27.13 10.89 54.14
N VAL A 226 -27.26 10.40 55.38
CA VAL A 226 -27.09 8.97 55.70
C VAL A 226 -28.28 8.13 55.20
N GLY A 227 -29.52 8.60 55.36
CA GLY A 227 -30.72 7.93 54.85
C GLY A 227 -30.81 7.95 53.33
N GLY A 228 -30.42 9.07 52.69
CA GLY A 228 -30.29 9.17 51.24
C GLY A 228 -29.17 8.28 50.68
N SER A 229 -28.06 8.14 51.40
CA SER A 229 -26.96 7.25 51.02
C SER A 229 -27.36 5.77 51.10
N ILE A 230 -28.13 5.37 52.12
CA ILE A 230 -28.64 3.99 52.25
C ILE A 230 -29.71 3.68 51.18
N PHE A 231 -30.55 4.65 50.80
CA PHE A 231 -31.55 4.48 49.75
C PHE A 231 -30.92 4.44 48.33
N ILE A 232 -29.81 5.15 48.10
CA ILE A 232 -29.06 5.10 46.84
C ILE A 232 -28.23 3.80 46.71
N LEU A 233 -27.78 3.21 47.82
CA LEU A 233 -27.02 1.96 47.80
C LEU A 233 -27.87 0.70 47.57
N ASN A 234 -29.19 0.76 47.79
CA ASN A 234 -30.09 -0.37 47.54
C ASN A 234 -30.75 -0.37 46.13
N LYS A 235 -30.34 0.53 45.23
CA LYS A 235 -30.90 0.63 43.87
C LYS A 235 -29.84 0.66 42.76
N LYS A 236 -28.83 -0.20 42.88
CA LYS A 236 -27.89 -0.50 41.78
C LYS A 236 -27.68 -2.01 41.67
N ASP A 237 -28.68 -2.71 41.15
CA ASP A 237 -28.35 -3.69 40.12
C ASP A 237 -27.93 -2.84 38.92
N SER A 238 -26.63 -2.62 38.75
CA SER A 238 -26.11 -1.95 37.56
C SER A 238 -26.43 -2.84 36.35
N ASP A 239 -27.27 -2.35 35.44
CA ASP A 239 -27.56 -3.03 34.18
C ASP A 239 -26.25 -3.32 33.44
N VAL A 240 -25.86 -4.60 33.39
CA VAL A 240 -24.67 -5.04 32.67
C VAL A 240 -24.98 -4.94 31.18
N VAL A 241 -24.34 -4.00 30.49
CA VAL A 241 -24.44 -3.83 29.04
C VAL A 241 -23.47 -4.81 28.37
N ILE A 242 -24.02 -5.85 27.74
CA ILE A 242 -23.25 -6.82 26.94
C ILE A 242 -23.33 -6.41 25.47
N ASN A 243 -22.16 -6.22 24.84
CA ASN A 243 -22.06 -6.11 23.40
C ASN A 243 -21.89 -7.51 22.80
N THR A 244 -22.55 -7.76 21.67
CA THR A 244 -22.36 -9.01 20.92
C THR A 244 -21.87 -8.67 19.53
N VAL A 245 -20.83 -9.35 19.09
CA VAL A 245 -20.18 -9.19 17.79
C VAL A 245 -20.40 -10.46 16.99
N LEU A 246 -20.74 -10.30 15.72
CA LEU A 246 -20.91 -11.40 14.77
C LEU A 246 -19.66 -11.49 13.89
N ASN A 247 -19.02 -12.67 13.86
CA ASN A 247 -17.84 -12.96 13.04
C ASN A 247 -18.13 -14.11 12.07
N LEU A 248 -17.99 -13.87 10.76
CA LEU A 248 -18.27 -14.85 9.71
C LEU A 248 -16.97 -15.55 9.31
N SER A 249 -16.89 -16.86 9.57
CA SER A 249 -15.67 -17.67 9.36
C SER A 249 -15.12 -17.70 7.92
N ASN A 250 -15.79 -17.07 6.95
CA ASN A 250 -15.37 -16.99 5.55
C ASN A 250 -15.73 -15.66 4.85
N GLN A 251 -16.14 -14.61 5.58
CA GLN A 251 -16.36 -13.26 5.04
C GLN A 251 -15.89 -12.23 6.08
N GLU A 252 -15.02 -11.30 5.70
CA GLU A 252 -14.34 -10.33 6.58
C GLU A 252 -15.25 -9.22 7.16
N GLU A 253 -16.58 -9.42 7.23
CA GLU A 253 -17.51 -8.41 7.75
C GLU A 253 -17.77 -8.63 9.25
N ILE A 254 -17.09 -7.86 10.11
CA ILE A 254 -17.34 -7.83 11.56
C ILE A 254 -18.47 -6.84 11.85
N LYS A 255 -19.59 -7.29 12.44
CA LYS A 255 -20.67 -6.40 12.90
C LYS A 255 -20.77 -6.38 14.42
N GLN A 256 -20.70 -5.20 15.02
CA GLN A 256 -20.80 -4.99 16.47
C GLN A 256 -22.21 -4.53 16.89
N TYR A 257 -22.74 -5.05 18.00
CA TYR A 257 -24.09 -4.74 18.48
C TYR A 257 -24.13 -4.45 19.98
N GLN A 258 -24.97 -3.50 20.37
CA GLN A 258 -25.17 -3.08 21.76
C GLN A 258 -26.48 -3.62 22.34
N SER A 259 -26.45 -3.98 23.64
CA SER A 259 -27.62 -4.40 24.41
C SER A 259 -28.77 -3.39 24.31
N GLY A 260 -29.99 -3.86 24.02
CA GLY A 260 -31.20 -3.03 23.96
C GLY A 260 -31.67 -2.60 22.56
N GLN A 261 -30.99 -3.00 21.48
CA GLN A 261 -31.52 -2.86 20.13
C GLN A 261 -32.57 -3.96 19.84
N GLU A 262 -33.76 -3.56 19.38
CA GLU A 262 -34.87 -4.47 19.07
C GLU A 262 -34.55 -5.33 17.83
N SER A 263 -33.99 -6.51 18.07
CA SER A 263 -33.83 -7.64 17.13
C SER A 263 -33.15 -7.33 15.77
N ILE A 264 -31.95 -7.86 15.59
CA ILE A 264 -31.26 -7.88 14.28
C ILE A 264 -31.69 -9.14 13.53
N SER A 265 -31.96 -9.02 12.22
CA SER A 265 -32.22 -10.15 11.33
C SER A 265 -30.98 -10.42 10.46
N TYR A 266 -30.34 -11.58 10.64
CA TYR A 266 -29.21 -12.02 9.81
C TYR A 266 -29.61 -13.17 8.88
N GLU A 267 -29.21 -13.15 7.61
CA GLU A 267 -29.47 -14.26 6.67
C GLU A 267 -28.25 -15.20 6.58
N LEU A 268 -28.40 -16.45 7.01
CA LEU A 268 -27.33 -17.47 6.94
C LEU A 268 -27.69 -18.61 5.98
N PRO A 269 -26.87 -18.95 4.98
CA PRO A 269 -27.06 -20.15 4.18
C PRO A 269 -26.94 -21.45 5.01
N ILE A 270 -27.81 -22.43 4.74
CA ILE A 270 -27.71 -23.79 5.34
C ILE A 270 -26.29 -24.34 5.17
N GLY A 271 -25.72 -24.87 6.25
CA GLY A 271 -24.40 -25.51 6.27
C GLY A 271 -23.21 -24.58 6.51
N LYS A 272 -23.40 -23.25 6.44
CA LYS A 272 -22.36 -22.28 6.84
C LYS A 272 -22.33 -22.12 8.36
N GLU A 273 -21.15 -21.76 8.88
CA GLU A 273 -20.88 -21.56 10.31
C GLU A 273 -20.38 -20.13 10.56
N PHE A 274 -20.79 -19.54 11.68
CA PHE A 274 -20.29 -18.23 12.12
C PHE A 274 -20.20 -18.19 13.65
N GLU A 275 -19.37 -17.30 14.17
CA GLU A 275 -19.08 -17.19 15.59
C GLU A 275 -19.75 -15.94 16.20
N PHE A 276 -20.43 -16.14 17.33
CA PHE A 276 -20.88 -15.06 18.19
C PHE A 276 -19.83 -14.78 19.25
N ILE A 277 -19.32 -13.54 19.28
CA ILE A 277 -18.35 -13.08 20.27
C ILE A 277 -19.04 -12.04 21.15
N SER A 278 -19.34 -12.38 22.40
CA SER A 278 -19.85 -11.41 23.38
C SER A 278 -18.71 -10.74 24.16
N SER A 279 -18.78 -9.43 24.33
CA SER A 279 -17.85 -8.64 25.12
C SER A 279 -18.58 -7.73 26.12
N ALA A 280 -17.99 -7.54 27.30
CA ALA A 280 -18.50 -6.60 28.30
C ALA A 280 -17.90 -5.21 28.09
N ASN A 281 -18.72 -4.16 28.15
CA ASN A 281 -18.23 -2.78 27.99
C ASN A 281 -17.56 -2.20 29.25
N SER A 282 -17.63 -2.88 30.40
CA SER A 282 -17.10 -2.37 31.67
C SER A 282 -16.02 -3.29 32.23
N SER A 283 -14.88 -2.69 32.59
CA SER A 283 -13.70 -3.37 33.13
C SER A 283 -13.86 -3.84 34.58
N THR A 284 -14.99 -3.56 35.21
CA THR A 284 -15.24 -3.91 36.63
C THR A 284 -15.89 -5.28 36.82
N ASP A 285 -16.48 -5.88 35.79
CA ASP A 285 -17.07 -7.22 35.86
C ASP A 285 -16.08 -8.27 35.37
N LYS A 286 -15.24 -8.76 36.29
CA LYS A 286 -14.13 -9.68 35.98
C LYS A 286 -14.54 -11.08 35.52
N GLU A 287 -15.82 -11.43 35.49
CA GLU A 287 -16.31 -12.76 35.07
C GLU A 287 -17.66 -12.65 34.35
N LEU A 288 -17.62 -12.51 33.02
CA LEU A 288 -18.81 -12.59 32.17
C LEU A 288 -19.03 -14.06 31.78
N TYR A 289 -20.01 -14.71 32.40
CA TYR A 289 -20.44 -16.06 32.03
C TYR A 289 -21.52 -15.97 30.97
N VAL A 290 -21.11 -15.94 29.71
CA VAL A 290 -22.03 -15.93 28.57
C VAL A 290 -22.34 -17.35 28.15
N THR A 291 -23.61 -17.70 28.09
CA THR A 291 -24.06 -18.93 27.43
C THR A 291 -25.03 -18.58 26.30
N TYR A 292 -25.03 -19.40 25.27
CA TYR A 292 -25.85 -19.20 24.07
C TYR A 292 -26.89 -20.31 23.95
N ASN A 293 -28.13 -19.94 23.60
CA ASN A 293 -29.20 -20.88 23.29
C ASN A 293 -29.87 -20.51 21.97
N VAL A 294 -30.34 -21.50 21.21
CA VAL A 294 -31.15 -21.30 20.00
C VAL A 294 -32.59 -21.69 20.29
N SER A 295 -33.56 -20.91 19.79
CA SER A 295 -34.98 -21.18 20.02
C SER A 295 -35.52 -22.46 19.35
N ASP A 296 -34.88 -22.94 18.28
CA ASP A 296 -35.22 -24.18 17.59
C ASP A 296 -33.98 -24.91 17.04
N GLU A 297 -33.58 -25.98 17.73
CA GLU A 297 -32.42 -26.81 17.37
C GLU A 297 -32.56 -27.58 16.05
N ASN A 298 -33.76 -27.64 15.48
CA ASN A 298 -34.01 -28.24 14.17
C ASN A 298 -33.65 -27.29 13.02
N ILE A 299 -33.66 -25.98 13.28
CA ILE A 299 -33.31 -24.95 12.29
C ILE A 299 -31.82 -24.64 12.37
N ALA A 300 -31.23 -24.56 13.57
CA ALA A 300 -29.81 -24.29 13.75
C ALA A 300 -29.27 -24.84 15.09
N THR A 301 -27.95 -24.92 15.24
CA THR A 301 -27.28 -25.22 16.53
C THR A 301 -26.29 -24.12 16.86
N ILE A 302 -26.04 -23.92 18.15
CA ILE A 302 -24.95 -23.07 18.65
C ILE A 302 -24.12 -23.85 19.67
N THR A 303 -22.80 -23.71 19.63
CA THR A 303 -21.91 -24.30 20.65
C THR A 303 -21.81 -23.39 21.87
N GLU A 304 -21.26 -23.91 22.97
CA GLU A 304 -20.97 -23.11 24.18
C GLU A 304 -20.02 -21.93 23.88
N ASP A 305 -19.10 -22.12 22.92
CA ASP A 305 -18.17 -21.09 22.44
C ASP A 305 -18.80 -20.09 21.45
N GLY A 306 -20.08 -20.23 21.11
CA GLY A 306 -20.80 -19.29 20.24
C GLY A 306 -20.76 -19.61 18.74
N PHE A 307 -20.30 -20.80 18.32
CA PHE A 307 -20.33 -21.21 16.91
C PHE A 307 -21.74 -21.63 16.49
N PHE A 308 -22.39 -20.81 15.66
CA PHE A 308 -23.71 -21.05 15.12
C PHE A 308 -23.66 -21.74 13.75
N LYS A 309 -24.50 -22.76 13.54
CA LYS A 309 -24.63 -23.52 12.31
C LYS A 309 -26.08 -23.69 11.89
N GLY A 310 -26.43 -23.23 10.68
CA GLY A 310 -27.76 -23.44 10.10
C GLY A 310 -27.95 -24.87 9.57
N LYS A 311 -28.97 -25.59 10.05
CA LYS A 311 -29.34 -26.95 9.62
C LYS A 311 -30.45 -26.96 8.57
N LYS A 312 -31.44 -26.08 8.72
CA LYS A 312 -32.65 -26.03 7.88
C LYS A 312 -33.07 -24.58 7.70
N ALA A 313 -33.68 -24.25 6.56
CA ALA A 313 -34.20 -22.92 6.36
C ALA A 313 -35.35 -22.61 7.35
N GLY A 314 -35.33 -21.41 7.92
CA GLY A 314 -36.25 -20.96 8.98
C GLY A 314 -35.66 -19.79 9.74
N THR A 315 -36.39 -19.23 10.70
CA THR A 315 -35.89 -18.17 11.58
C THR A 315 -35.79 -18.68 13.00
N VAL A 316 -34.67 -18.41 13.65
CA VAL A 316 -34.42 -18.73 15.07
C VAL A 316 -34.01 -17.49 15.84
N ASP A 317 -34.36 -17.47 17.11
CA ASP A 317 -33.81 -16.52 18.06
C ASP A 317 -32.57 -17.16 18.72
N VAL A 318 -31.44 -16.44 18.70
CA VAL A 318 -30.26 -16.76 19.48
C VAL A 318 -30.29 -15.91 20.75
N LEU A 319 -30.36 -16.57 21.90
CA LEU A 319 -30.42 -15.97 23.21
C LEU A 319 -29.03 -15.92 23.81
N THR A 320 -28.57 -14.73 24.18
CA THR A 320 -27.36 -14.54 24.98
C THR A 320 -27.77 -14.44 26.44
N LEU A 321 -27.30 -15.37 27.27
CA LEU A 321 -27.59 -15.45 28.69
C LEU A 321 -26.38 -14.99 29.51
N ASN A 322 -26.60 -14.21 30.56
CA ASN A 322 -25.61 -13.95 31.61
C ASN A 322 -26.19 -14.39 32.95
N LYS A 323 -25.52 -15.34 33.62
CA LYS A 323 -26.01 -15.95 34.88
C LYS A 323 -27.48 -16.40 34.77
N ASN A 324 -27.83 -17.05 33.67
CA ASN A 324 -29.18 -17.55 33.34
C ASN A 324 -30.27 -16.48 33.14
N LYS A 325 -29.92 -15.19 33.05
CA LYS A 325 -30.84 -14.12 32.63
C LYS A 325 -30.61 -13.83 31.15
N VAL A 326 -31.70 -13.74 30.38
CA VAL A 326 -31.64 -13.31 28.97
C VAL A 326 -31.20 -11.85 28.93
N VAL A 327 -30.07 -11.60 28.26
CA VAL A 327 -29.53 -10.25 28.08
C VAL A 327 -29.84 -9.73 26.69
N ASN A 328 -29.69 -10.59 25.66
CA ASN A 328 -29.96 -10.23 24.27
C ASN A 328 -30.67 -11.35 23.51
N THR A 329 -31.41 -10.98 22.46
CA THR A 329 -32.10 -11.88 21.53
C THR A 329 -31.76 -11.44 20.10
N ILE A 330 -31.13 -12.32 19.33
CA ILE A 330 -30.70 -12.06 17.95
C ILE A 330 -31.53 -12.95 17.01
N LYS A 331 -32.20 -12.38 16.01
CA LYS A 331 -32.97 -13.15 15.02
C LYS A 331 -32.05 -13.58 13.88
N VAL A 332 -31.89 -14.88 13.70
CA VAL A 332 -31.13 -15.45 12.58
C VAL A 332 -32.09 -16.17 11.65
N LYS A 333 -32.21 -15.68 10.43
CA LYS A 333 -32.95 -16.31 9.34
C LYS A 333 -32.00 -17.21 8.57
N VAL A 334 -32.06 -18.51 8.82
CA VAL A 334 -31.37 -19.50 7.99
C VAL A 334 -32.11 -19.58 6.66
N VAL A 335 -31.42 -19.25 5.57
CA VAL A 335 -31.96 -19.33 4.20
C VAL A 335 -31.48 -20.62 3.54
N LYS A 336 -32.30 -21.19 2.65
CA LYS A 336 -31.81 -22.28 1.80
C LYS A 336 -30.57 -21.78 1.08
N ALA A 337 -29.52 -22.61 1.03
CA ALA A 337 -28.37 -22.31 0.18
C ALA A 337 -28.91 -22.02 -1.21
N GLN A 338 -28.92 -20.75 -1.60
CA GLN A 338 -29.00 -20.42 -3.01
C GLN A 338 -27.72 -21.00 -3.57
N VAL A 339 -27.86 -21.87 -4.56
CA VAL A 339 -26.76 -22.14 -5.48
C VAL A 339 -26.54 -20.82 -6.19
N ILE A 340 -25.79 -19.94 -5.54
CA ILE A 340 -25.06 -18.90 -6.24
C ILE A 340 -24.08 -19.75 -7.04
N LEU A 341 -24.41 -19.96 -8.32
CA LEU A 341 -23.35 -20.15 -9.30
C LEU A 341 -22.58 -18.84 -9.15
N GLU A 342 -21.58 -18.84 -8.28
CA GLU A 342 -20.51 -17.88 -8.38
C GLU A 342 -20.07 -18.08 -9.83
N ASP A 343 -20.38 -17.11 -10.70
CA ASP A 343 -19.54 -16.95 -11.86
C ASP A 343 -18.15 -16.90 -11.26
N GLU A 344 -17.40 -18.00 -11.45
CA GLU A 344 -15.97 -18.02 -11.25
C GLU A 344 -15.46 -16.92 -12.19
N THR A 345 -15.48 -15.68 -11.74
CA THR A 345 -14.50 -14.71 -12.15
C THR A 345 -13.22 -15.26 -11.57
N THR A 346 -12.65 -16.23 -12.29
CA THR A 346 -11.25 -16.61 -12.17
C THR A 346 -10.52 -15.28 -12.25
N TYR A 347 -10.10 -14.77 -11.10
CA TYR A 347 -9.08 -13.75 -11.08
C TYR A 347 -7.93 -14.37 -11.85
N ASP A 348 -7.70 -13.89 -13.08
CA ASP A 348 -6.59 -14.36 -13.91
C ASP A 348 -5.35 -14.19 -13.04
N VAL A 349 -4.88 -15.31 -12.50
CA VAL A 349 -3.68 -15.34 -11.69
C VAL A 349 -2.61 -14.89 -12.64
N LEU A 350 -2.07 -13.69 -12.41
CA LEU A 350 -1.02 -13.13 -13.26
C LEU A 350 0.03 -14.24 -13.48
N PRO A 351 0.44 -14.49 -14.73
CA PRO A 351 1.29 -15.62 -15.15
C PRO A 351 2.75 -15.39 -14.74
N THR A 352 2.96 -15.03 -13.48
CA THR A 352 4.23 -14.52 -12.96
C THR A 352 5.32 -15.58 -12.95
N ASP A 353 4.97 -16.86 -12.78
CA ASP A 353 5.96 -17.94 -12.73
C ASP A 353 6.50 -18.28 -14.13
N GLU A 354 5.65 -18.28 -15.15
CA GLU A 354 6.03 -18.49 -16.55
C GLU A 354 6.95 -17.36 -17.04
N ILE A 355 6.59 -16.11 -16.75
CA ILE A 355 7.42 -14.94 -17.08
C ILE A 355 8.77 -14.99 -16.36
N ARG A 356 8.80 -15.37 -15.07
CA ARG A 356 10.05 -15.51 -14.31
C ARG A 356 10.96 -16.58 -14.89
N GLU A 357 10.38 -17.70 -15.32
CA GLU A 357 11.14 -18.79 -15.93
C GLU A 357 11.75 -18.37 -17.27
N VAL A 358 10.97 -17.71 -18.14
CA VAL A 358 11.45 -17.16 -19.41
C VAL A 358 12.63 -16.21 -19.19
N LEU A 359 12.51 -15.25 -18.27
CA LEU A 359 13.56 -14.25 -18.03
C LEU A 359 14.83 -14.85 -17.42
N LYS A 360 14.71 -15.78 -16.46
CA LYS A 360 15.89 -16.48 -15.91
C LYS A 360 16.64 -17.29 -16.96
N ASN A 361 15.89 -17.99 -17.82
CA ASN A 361 16.47 -18.80 -18.89
C ASN A 361 17.08 -17.92 -19.99
N TYR A 362 16.42 -16.81 -20.33
CA TYR A 362 16.96 -15.78 -21.22
C TYR A 362 18.29 -15.24 -20.71
N GLU A 363 18.39 -14.81 -19.45
CA GLU A 363 19.60 -14.16 -18.93
C GLU A 363 20.80 -15.12 -18.93
N LYS A 364 20.57 -16.37 -18.53
CA LYS A 364 21.58 -17.42 -18.58
C LYS A 364 22.07 -17.68 -20.01
N ASP A 365 21.14 -17.83 -20.96
CA ASP A 365 21.47 -18.10 -22.36
C ASP A 365 22.08 -16.85 -23.04
N TYR A 366 21.74 -15.63 -22.60
CA TYR A 366 22.34 -14.37 -23.07
C TYR A 366 23.81 -14.26 -22.68
N ILE A 367 24.14 -14.50 -21.43
CA ILE A 367 25.53 -14.50 -20.98
C ILE A 367 26.33 -15.58 -21.71
N GLN A 368 25.75 -16.76 -21.93
CA GLN A 368 26.39 -17.79 -22.75
C GLN A 368 26.57 -17.33 -24.21
N ALA A 369 25.56 -16.70 -24.80
CA ALA A 369 25.61 -16.16 -26.16
C ALA A 369 26.71 -15.11 -26.32
N VAL A 370 26.85 -14.18 -25.38
CA VAL A 370 27.94 -13.18 -25.35
C VAL A 370 29.30 -13.88 -25.25
N ASN A 371 29.42 -14.86 -24.35
CA ASN A 371 30.68 -15.57 -24.12
C ASN A 371 31.13 -16.45 -25.29
N GLU A 372 30.18 -16.97 -26.08
CA GLU A 372 30.43 -17.84 -27.24
C GLU A 372 30.32 -17.11 -28.59
N GLY A 373 29.83 -15.86 -28.61
CA GLY A 373 29.50 -15.13 -29.82
C GLY A 373 28.34 -15.77 -30.62
N ASN A 374 27.45 -16.50 -29.95
CA ASN A 374 26.41 -17.31 -30.58
C ASN A 374 24.99 -16.79 -30.26
N TYR A 375 24.50 -15.88 -31.10
CA TYR A 375 23.15 -15.30 -30.97
C TYR A 375 22.01 -16.35 -30.95
N SER A 376 22.19 -17.51 -31.59
CA SER A 376 21.14 -18.54 -31.69
C SER A 376 20.72 -19.11 -30.33
N LEU A 377 21.50 -18.91 -29.27
CA LEU A 377 21.14 -19.35 -27.92
C LEU A 377 20.01 -18.51 -27.31
N VAL A 378 19.91 -17.22 -27.66
CA VAL A 378 18.89 -16.31 -27.12
C VAL A 378 17.69 -16.10 -28.02
N GLU A 379 17.80 -16.42 -29.31
CA GLU A 379 16.78 -16.04 -30.31
C GLU A 379 15.37 -16.54 -29.98
N LYS A 380 15.27 -17.69 -29.28
CA LYS A 380 14.00 -18.33 -28.88
C LYS A 380 13.24 -17.56 -27.79
N TYR A 381 13.87 -16.62 -27.08
CA TYR A 381 13.22 -15.81 -26.04
C TYR A 381 12.79 -14.44 -26.54
N LEU A 382 13.12 -14.10 -27.79
CA LEU A 382 12.96 -12.74 -28.32
C LEU A 382 11.80 -12.68 -29.30
N VAL A 383 11.04 -11.59 -29.25
CA VAL A 383 10.04 -11.30 -30.29
C VAL A 383 10.77 -11.07 -31.61
N LYS A 384 10.58 -11.98 -32.57
CA LYS A 384 11.28 -11.95 -33.86
C LYS A 384 11.04 -10.63 -34.61
N GLY A 385 12.12 -9.96 -34.97
CA GLY A 385 12.11 -8.64 -35.62
C GLY A 385 11.87 -7.46 -34.67
N GLY A 386 11.69 -7.72 -33.37
CA GLY A 386 11.57 -6.71 -32.32
C GLY A 386 12.87 -5.90 -32.11
N PRO A 387 12.81 -4.82 -31.32
CA PRO A 387 13.98 -3.99 -31.00
C PRO A 387 15.14 -4.82 -30.41
N LEU A 388 14.85 -5.62 -29.36
CA LEU A 388 15.88 -6.39 -28.66
C LEU A 388 16.50 -7.48 -29.55
N ASP A 389 15.69 -8.13 -30.38
CA ASP A 389 16.16 -9.09 -31.39
C ASP A 389 17.22 -8.48 -32.33
N LYS A 390 16.91 -7.30 -32.89
CA LYS A 390 17.83 -6.60 -33.81
C LYS A 390 19.11 -6.15 -33.12
N GLU A 391 19.00 -5.69 -31.89
CA GLU A 391 20.12 -5.27 -31.08
C GLU A 391 21.06 -6.45 -30.79
N HIS A 392 20.54 -7.54 -30.24
CA HIS A 392 21.33 -8.72 -29.86
C HIS A 392 22.01 -9.41 -31.04
N LYS A 393 21.37 -9.44 -32.21
CA LYS A 393 22.01 -9.92 -33.46
C LYS A 393 23.30 -9.18 -33.79
N THR A 394 23.37 -7.90 -33.44
CA THR A 394 24.53 -7.04 -33.72
C THR A 394 25.53 -7.07 -32.57
N ASN A 395 25.05 -6.93 -31.34
CA ASN A 395 25.88 -6.69 -30.17
C ASN A 395 26.57 -7.96 -29.65
N ILE A 396 25.91 -9.12 -29.67
CA ILE A 396 26.49 -10.36 -29.12
C ILE A 396 27.79 -10.74 -29.82
N LYS A 397 27.78 -10.74 -31.17
CA LYS A 397 28.99 -11.00 -31.96
C LYS A 397 30.06 -9.95 -31.70
N LYS A 398 29.68 -8.68 -31.61
CA LYS A 398 30.60 -7.58 -31.34
C LYS A 398 31.27 -7.71 -29.97
N PHE A 399 30.51 -7.99 -28.91
CA PHE A 399 31.06 -8.19 -27.56
C PHE A 399 32.04 -9.36 -27.52
N TYR A 400 31.69 -10.46 -28.18
CA TYR A 400 32.61 -11.60 -28.31
C TYR A 400 33.92 -11.22 -29.01
N ASP A 401 33.83 -10.56 -30.17
CA ASP A 401 34.96 -10.11 -31.00
C ASP A 401 35.83 -9.07 -30.25
N ASP A 402 35.21 -8.23 -29.42
CA ASP A 402 35.87 -7.23 -28.56
C ASP A 402 36.51 -7.83 -27.29
N GLY A 403 36.47 -9.16 -27.13
CA GLY A 403 37.04 -9.87 -26.00
C GLY A 403 36.29 -9.67 -24.68
N ILE A 404 35.01 -9.28 -24.74
CA ILE A 404 34.13 -9.11 -23.58
C ILE A 404 33.56 -10.47 -23.19
N ARG A 405 33.63 -10.80 -21.90
CA ARG A 405 33.01 -11.99 -21.30
C ARG A 405 32.22 -11.59 -20.08
N GLU A 406 31.10 -12.25 -19.84
CA GLU A 406 30.17 -11.93 -18.77
C GLU A 406 29.94 -13.14 -17.85
N GLU A 407 29.63 -12.88 -16.59
CA GLU A 407 29.30 -13.89 -15.59
C GLU A 407 28.16 -13.34 -14.71
N LEU A 408 27.03 -14.06 -14.67
CA LEU A 408 25.90 -13.69 -13.82
C LEU A 408 26.26 -13.92 -12.35
N LYS A 409 26.16 -12.88 -11.53
CA LYS A 409 26.38 -12.96 -10.08
C LYS A 409 25.06 -13.03 -9.31
N SER A 410 24.08 -12.21 -9.68
CA SER A 410 22.74 -12.23 -9.09
C SER A 410 21.69 -11.80 -10.12
N PHE A 411 20.46 -12.27 -9.91
CA PHE A 411 19.30 -11.93 -10.73
C PHE A 411 18.04 -12.00 -9.86
N GLU A 412 17.53 -10.85 -9.41
CA GLU A 412 16.45 -10.73 -8.44
C GLU A 412 15.27 -9.94 -9.00
N PHE A 413 14.08 -10.55 -9.02
CA PHE A 413 12.86 -9.90 -9.49
C PHE A 413 12.36 -8.89 -8.45
N ILE A 414 12.15 -7.64 -8.89
CA ILE A 414 11.57 -6.56 -8.09
C ILE A 414 10.05 -6.51 -8.29
N SER A 415 9.59 -6.39 -9.53
CA SER A 415 8.16 -6.35 -9.86
C SER A 415 7.85 -7.00 -11.21
N ILE A 416 6.60 -7.43 -11.37
CA ILE A 416 6.00 -7.88 -12.63
C ILE A 416 4.63 -7.21 -12.66
N ASP A 417 4.44 -6.32 -13.62
CA ASP A 417 3.25 -5.49 -13.73
C ASP A 417 2.69 -5.60 -15.15
N GLU A 418 1.43 -6.03 -15.28
CA GLU A 418 0.73 -6.08 -16.56
C GLU A 418 0.31 -4.66 -16.98
N ILE A 419 0.75 -4.22 -18.17
CA ILE A 419 0.49 -2.86 -18.68
C ILE A 419 -0.66 -2.82 -19.71
N SER A 420 -0.84 -3.92 -20.44
CA SER A 420 -1.94 -4.15 -21.37
C SER A 420 -2.18 -5.66 -21.47
N ASN A 421 -3.32 -6.08 -22.03
CA ASN A 421 -3.68 -7.51 -22.09
C ASN A 421 -2.58 -8.33 -22.77
N GLY A 422 -1.86 -9.13 -21.97
CA GLY A 422 -0.73 -9.94 -22.45
C GLY A 422 0.61 -9.20 -22.60
N GLU A 423 0.74 -7.95 -22.15
CA GLU A 423 2.01 -7.21 -22.12
C GLU A 423 2.40 -6.84 -20.69
N TYR A 424 3.65 -7.11 -20.33
CA TYR A 424 4.15 -7.02 -18.97
C TYR A 424 5.44 -6.19 -18.95
N ILE A 425 5.58 -5.37 -17.93
CA ILE A 425 6.86 -4.78 -17.55
C ILE A 425 7.39 -5.57 -16.35
N VAL A 426 8.61 -6.09 -16.48
CA VAL A 426 9.28 -6.83 -15.42
C VAL A 426 10.52 -6.07 -15.00
N ASN A 427 10.58 -5.69 -13.73
CA ASN A 427 11.75 -5.05 -13.15
C ASN A 427 12.62 -6.09 -12.43
N VAL A 428 13.91 -6.12 -12.75
CA VAL A 428 14.90 -7.03 -12.18
C VAL A 428 16.15 -6.24 -11.78
N ASN A 429 16.69 -6.58 -10.60
CA ASN A 429 18.03 -6.21 -10.22
C ASN A 429 19.01 -7.32 -10.62
N GLU A 430 20.01 -7.00 -11.41
CA GLU A 430 21.02 -7.95 -11.87
C GLU A 430 22.43 -7.47 -11.58
N THR A 431 23.28 -8.39 -11.15
CA THR A 431 24.71 -8.13 -10.96
C THR A 431 25.49 -8.99 -11.94
N ILE A 432 26.29 -8.36 -12.79
CA ILE A 432 27.06 -9.01 -13.85
C ILE A 432 28.53 -8.67 -13.67
N ALA A 433 29.39 -9.69 -13.68
CA ALA A 433 30.81 -9.49 -13.74
C ALA A 433 31.30 -9.51 -15.20
N ILE A 434 31.80 -8.38 -15.67
CA ILE A 434 32.25 -8.15 -17.04
C ILE A 434 33.77 -8.22 -17.06
N THR A 435 34.32 -9.10 -17.89
CA THR A 435 35.76 -9.25 -18.13
C THR A 435 36.10 -8.76 -19.53
N LYS A 436 37.04 -7.82 -19.64
CA LYS A 436 37.55 -7.32 -20.93
C LYS A 436 39.06 -7.15 -20.83
N ASN A 437 39.81 -7.70 -21.79
CA ASN A 437 41.28 -7.65 -21.80
C ASN A 437 41.94 -8.18 -20.50
N GLY A 438 41.30 -9.14 -19.83
CA GLY A 438 41.76 -9.70 -18.56
C GLY A 438 41.40 -8.88 -17.31
N GLU A 439 40.88 -7.66 -17.46
CA GLU A 439 40.36 -6.85 -16.36
C GLU A 439 38.91 -7.24 -16.09
N LYS A 440 38.57 -7.54 -14.83
CA LYS A 440 37.23 -7.92 -14.38
C LYS A 440 36.62 -6.77 -13.56
N LYS A 441 35.41 -6.35 -13.92
CA LYS A 441 34.60 -5.37 -13.19
C LYS A 441 33.24 -5.96 -12.86
N VAL A 442 32.76 -5.74 -11.65
CA VAL A 442 31.39 -6.13 -11.26
C VAL A 442 30.50 -4.89 -11.39
N LYS A 443 29.37 -5.04 -12.07
CA LYS A 443 28.38 -3.98 -12.24
C LYS A 443 27.02 -4.46 -11.79
N GLN A 444 26.21 -3.55 -11.29
CA GLN A 444 24.83 -3.78 -10.92
C GLN A 444 23.91 -2.94 -11.80
N PHE A 445 22.78 -3.52 -12.19
CA PHE A 445 21.83 -2.91 -13.10
C PHE A 445 20.40 -3.04 -12.56
N ASP A 446 19.62 -2.00 -12.80
CA ASP A 446 18.16 -1.99 -12.66
C ASP A 446 17.58 -2.12 -14.08
N SER A 447 17.08 -3.31 -14.39
CA SER A 447 16.73 -3.74 -15.75
C SER A 447 15.23 -3.95 -15.89
N PHE A 448 14.64 -3.28 -16.89
CA PHE A 448 13.21 -3.29 -17.20
C PHE A 448 12.97 -4.03 -18.51
N TYR A 449 12.27 -5.16 -18.43
CA TYR A 449 11.94 -6.02 -19.56
C TYR A 449 10.48 -5.82 -19.97
N ASN A 450 10.25 -5.55 -21.26
CA ASN A 450 8.90 -5.60 -21.85
C ASN A 450 8.67 -7.00 -22.42
N VAL A 451 7.79 -7.77 -21.77
CA VAL A 451 7.47 -9.16 -22.12
C VAL A 451 6.07 -9.21 -22.73
N LYS A 452 5.92 -9.91 -23.85
CA LYS A 452 4.67 -10.03 -24.60
C LYS A 452 4.24 -11.48 -24.76
N LEU A 453 3.00 -11.77 -24.39
CA LEU A 453 2.29 -13.00 -24.72
C LEU A 453 2.03 -13.02 -26.24
N GLN A 454 2.50 -14.06 -26.89
CA GLN A 454 2.32 -14.29 -28.32
C GLN A 454 1.03 -15.10 -28.58
N ASP A 455 0.57 -15.11 -29.83
CA ASP A 455 -0.63 -15.86 -30.26
C ASP A 455 -0.54 -17.37 -29.98
N ASN A 456 0.67 -17.92 -29.84
CA ASN A 456 0.92 -19.34 -29.52
C ASN A 456 0.92 -19.63 -28.00
N GLY A 457 0.68 -18.63 -27.15
CA GLY A 457 0.69 -18.76 -25.70
C GLY A 457 2.08 -18.60 -25.05
N GLU A 458 3.13 -18.30 -25.81
CA GLU A 458 4.48 -18.12 -25.26
C GLU A 458 4.73 -16.66 -24.85
N TYR A 459 5.46 -16.45 -23.76
CA TYR A 459 5.97 -15.14 -23.35
C TYR A 459 7.34 -14.90 -23.97
N LEU A 460 7.48 -13.82 -24.74
CA LEU A 460 8.74 -13.43 -25.37
C LEU A 460 9.11 -11.98 -25.03
N ILE A 461 10.40 -11.69 -24.96
CA ILE A 461 10.94 -10.37 -24.63
C ILE A 461 10.98 -9.51 -25.90
N TYR A 462 10.31 -8.37 -25.84
CA TYR A 462 10.22 -7.43 -26.96
C TYR A 462 11.32 -6.36 -26.91
N GLU A 463 11.48 -5.75 -25.74
CA GLU A 463 12.47 -4.69 -25.50
C GLU A 463 13.00 -4.79 -24.07
N MET A 464 14.17 -4.20 -23.84
CA MET A 464 14.83 -4.14 -22.55
C MET A 464 15.42 -2.74 -22.38
N GLN A 465 15.31 -2.20 -21.16
CA GLN A 465 15.98 -0.97 -20.76
C GLN A 465 16.85 -1.27 -19.55
N ILE A 466 18.12 -0.90 -19.63
CA ILE A 466 19.09 -1.14 -18.56
C ILE A 466 19.49 0.21 -17.98
N ASN A 467 19.41 0.34 -16.66
CA ASN A 467 19.99 1.45 -15.92
C ASN A 467 21.16 0.94 -15.08
N GLU A 468 22.38 1.35 -15.41
CA GLU A 468 23.54 1.05 -14.56
C GLU A 468 23.39 1.78 -13.22
N ILE A 469 23.43 1.02 -12.14
CA ILE A 469 23.47 1.57 -10.79
C ILE A 469 24.92 1.97 -10.56
N ASN A 470 25.24 3.24 -10.83
CA ASN A 470 26.59 3.83 -10.65
C ASN A 470 26.95 4.02 -9.17
N GLU A 471 26.69 3.02 -8.33
CA GLU A 471 27.37 2.93 -7.05
C GLU A 471 28.72 2.29 -7.32
N GLU A 472 29.80 2.99 -6.99
CA GLU A 472 31.15 2.44 -6.95
C GLU A 472 31.22 1.37 -5.83
N ILE A 473 30.57 0.22 -6.04
CA ILE A 473 30.47 -0.86 -5.04
C ILE A 473 31.85 -1.47 -4.74
N ASP A 474 32.85 -1.23 -5.60
CA ASP A 474 34.21 -1.76 -5.46
C ASP A 474 35.17 -0.89 -4.63
N LYS A 475 34.76 0.30 -4.16
CA LYS A 475 35.45 0.90 -3.01
C LYS A 475 34.72 0.48 -1.75
N LYS A 476 35.25 -0.58 -1.10
CA LYS A 476 35.26 -0.57 0.36
C LYS A 476 35.96 0.73 0.74
N LEU A 477 35.17 1.77 1.03
CA LEU A 477 35.68 2.97 1.65
C LEU A 477 36.52 2.50 2.83
N SER A 478 37.78 2.93 2.89
CA SER A 478 38.49 2.79 4.15
C SER A 478 37.65 3.49 5.24
N VAL A 479 37.83 3.12 6.49
CA VAL A 479 37.10 3.78 7.59
C VAL A 479 37.30 5.30 7.50
N GLU A 480 38.49 5.75 7.13
CA GLU A 480 38.83 7.16 6.91
C GLU A 480 38.06 7.77 5.72
N GLU A 481 37.95 7.07 4.58
CA GLU A 481 37.19 7.55 3.43
C GLU A 481 35.69 7.61 3.71
N ALA A 482 35.15 6.66 4.49
CA ALA A 482 33.75 6.67 4.92
C ALA A 482 33.47 7.84 5.88
N ILE A 483 34.37 8.10 6.83
CA ILE A 483 34.30 9.26 7.72
C ILE A 483 34.37 10.55 6.91
N GLU A 484 35.30 10.66 5.95
CA GLU A 484 35.44 11.85 5.10
C GLU A 484 34.21 12.09 4.22
N PHE A 485 33.66 11.03 3.62
CA PHE A 485 32.43 11.08 2.83
C PHE A 485 31.24 11.60 3.66
N CYS A 486 31.01 11.02 4.84
CA CYS A 486 29.95 11.47 5.75
C CYS A 486 30.17 12.93 6.21
N THR A 487 31.41 13.29 6.53
CA THR A 487 31.77 14.66 6.95
C THR A 487 31.50 15.69 5.84
N ASN A 488 31.86 15.37 4.60
CA ASN A 488 31.63 16.26 3.46
C ASN A 488 30.14 16.39 3.14
N ARG A 489 29.37 15.30 3.26
CA ARG A 489 27.92 15.34 3.05
C ARG A 489 27.20 16.17 4.12
N LEU A 490 27.64 16.10 5.37
CA LEU A 490 27.13 16.97 6.46
C LEU A 490 27.45 18.45 6.21
N LYS A 491 28.60 18.77 5.59
CA LYS A 491 28.95 20.14 5.17
C LYS A 491 28.05 20.67 4.05
N GLU A 492 27.66 19.82 3.11
CA GLU A 492 26.79 20.20 1.99
C GLU A 492 25.34 20.47 2.39
N ILE A 493 24.86 19.92 3.51
CA ILE A 493 23.47 20.07 3.98
C ILE A 493 23.20 21.46 4.62
N ASP A 494 24.11 22.43 4.46
CA ASP A 494 24.01 23.81 4.99
C ASP A 494 23.94 23.88 6.55
N TRP A 495 24.07 22.73 7.21
CA TRP A 495 24.15 22.63 8.67
C TRP A 495 25.51 23.07 9.22
N TYR A 496 26.51 23.11 8.35
CA TYR A 496 27.87 23.55 8.67
C TYR A 496 28.06 25.03 8.33
N ASN A 497 27.16 25.88 8.83
CA ASN A 497 27.46 27.32 8.91
C ASN A 497 28.38 27.55 10.11
N ASP A 498 29.42 28.38 9.94
CA ASP A 498 30.58 28.71 10.80
C ASP A 498 30.30 29.10 12.27
N THR A 499 29.10 28.87 12.79
CA THR A 499 28.68 29.24 14.15
C THR A 499 28.81 28.10 15.17
N TYR A 500 29.04 26.86 14.72
CA TYR A 500 29.23 25.70 15.60
C TYR A 500 30.69 25.23 15.54
N GLY A 501 31.36 25.24 16.70
CA GLY A 501 32.81 25.09 16.88
C GLY A 501 33.41 23.78 16.35
N GLN A 502 34.75 23.73 16.33
CA GLN A 502 35.53 22.58 15.87
C GLN A 502 35.21 21.34 16.72
N GLY A 503 34.65 20.28 16.12
CA GLY A 503 34.48 19.00 16.81
C GLY A 503 35.82 18.28 17.00
N GLU A 504 36.05 17.73 18.19
CA GLU A 504 37.24 16.94 18.52
C GLU A 504 36.93 15.43 18.45
N TYR A 505 37.90 14.64 17.98
CA TYR A 505 37.79 13.18 17.88
C TYR A 505 38.15 12.51 19.22
N TYR A 506 37.23 11.72 19.77
CA TYR A 506 37.40 11.05 21.07
C TYR A 506 37.45 9.51 20.95
N GLY A 507 38.32 8.97 20.09
CA GLY A 507 38.80 7.57 20.17
C GLY A 507 37.77 6.43 20.04
N THR A 508 38.27 5.20 20.09
CA THR A 508 37.50 3.95 20.08
C THR A 508 37.37 3.41 21.50
N SER A 509 36.17 3.01 21.95
CA SER A 509 36.03 2.32 23.23
C SER A 509 36.49 0.86 23.11
N GLU A 510 37.60 0.50 23.74
CA GLU A 510 38.06 -0.89 23.89
C GLU A 510 37.42 -1.59 25.11
N GLU A 511 36.11 -1.44 25.33
CA GLU A 511 35.43 -2.33 26.27
C GLU A 511 35.13 -3.67 25.58
N GLU A 512 35.66 -4.75 26.15
CA GLU A 512 35.53 -6.13 25.67
C GLU A 512 34.06 -6.51 25.41
N GLY A 513 33.60 -6.29 24.17
CA GLY A 513 32.26 -6.64 23.72
C GLY A 513 31.59 -5.63 22.78
N SER A 514 32.05 -4.39 22.70
CA SER A 514 31.51 -3.41 21.75
C SER A 514 32.15 -3.56 20.37
N ARG A 515 31.34 -3.91 19.37
CA ARG A 515 31.74 -3.87 17.95
C ARG A 515 32.12 -2.43 17.58
N GLY A 516 33.16 -2.23 16.77
CA GLY A 516 33.82 -0.93 16.56
C GLY A 516 32.91 0.16 16.03
N TYR A 517 32.47 1.04 16.92
CA TYR A 517 31.70 2.25 16.59
C TYR A 517 32.53 3.50 16.85
N TYR A 518 32.33 4.53 16.02
CA TYR A 518 33.04 5.80 16.11
C TYR A 518 32.09 6.90 16.61
N TYR A 519 32.57 7.67 17.58
CA TYR A 519 31.85 8.81 18.15
C TYR A 519 32.45 10.12 17.64
N ILE A 520 31.61 10.97 17.06
CA ILE A 520 31.95 12.36 16.76
C ILE A 520 31.10 13.24 17.67
N ILE A 521 31.74 13.92 18.61
CA ILE A 521 31.09 14.78 19.59
C ILE A 521 31.42 16.23 19.23
N TYR A 522 30.39 17.05 19.02
CA TYR A 522 30.55 18.48 18.80
C TYR A 522 30.38 19.26 20.12
N GLU A 523 31.04 20.41 20.24
CA GLU A 523 31.00 21.27 21.45
C GLU A 523 29.58 21.70 21.86
N CYS A 524 28.60 21.61 20.95
CA CYS A 524 27.18 21.90 21.20
C CYS A 524 26.39 20.78 21.88
N GLY A 525 27.02 19.66 22.24
CA GLY A 525 26.36 18.51 22.87
C GLY A 525 25.63 17.58 21.90
N GLU A 526 25.74 17.84 20.59
CA GLU A 526 25.30 16.94 19.54
C GLU A 526 26.33 15.83 19.32
N SER A 527 25.85 14.60 19.22
CA SER A 527 26.71 13.44 18.97
C SER A 527 26.24 12.72 17.71
N PHE A 528 27.19 12.40 16.83
CA PHE A 528 26.93 11.55 15.68
C PHE A 528 27.59 10.20 15.93
N TYR A 529 26.89 9.15 15.55
CA TYR A 529 27.37 7.78 15.65
C TYR A 529 27.45 7.21 14.25
N VAL A 530 28.63 6.74 13.87
CA VAL A 530 28.87 6.20 12.53
C VAL A 530 29.16 4.71 12.66
N ASN A 531 28.39 3.90 11.95
CA ASN A 531 28.65 2.49 11.76
C ASN A 531 29.27 2.28 10.35
N PRO A 532 30.60 2.25 10.24
CA PRO A 532 31.26 2.16 8.95
C PRO A 532 31.07 0.79 8.28
N GLU A 533 30.81 -0.28 9.04
CA GLU A 533 30.55 -1.60 8.45
C GLU A 533 29.22 -1.66 7.69
N LYS A 534 28.26 -0.80 8.05
CA LYS A 534 26.93 -0.74 7.45
C LYS A 534 26.66 0.54 6.66
N MET A 535 27.60 1.48 6.63
CA MET A 535 27.42 2.85 6.10
C MET A 535 26.21 3.58 6.68
N GLU A 536 25.98 3.45 7.99
CA GLU A 536 24.88 4.12 8.69
C GLU A 536 25.45 5.28 9.53
N VAL A 537 24.81 6.44 9.48
CA VAL A 537 25.10 7.60 10.35
C VAL A 537 23.85 7.86 11.17
N TYR A 538 24.02 7.97 12.48
CA TYR A 538 22.95 8.18 13.44
C TYR A 538 23.18 9.53 14.12
N TYR A 539 22.16 10.38 14.15
CA TYR A 539 22.24 11.68 14.80
C TYR A 539 21.60 11.61 16.19
N ILE A 540 22.34 11.99 17.22
CA ILE A 540 21.85 12.01 18.59
C ILE A 540 21.72 13.48 18.99
N ALA A 541 20.48 13.96 18.94
CA ALA A 541 20.14 15.29 19.41
C ALA A 541 20.20 15.35 20.95
N PRO A 542 20.81 16.39 21.53
CA PRO A 542 20.77 16.60 22.97
C PRO A 542 19.34 17.03 23.35
N ALA A 543 18.57 16.11 23.93
CA ALA A 543 17.41 16.49 24.71
C ALA A 543 17.89 16.83 26.13
N GLY A 544 17.40 17.97 26.65
CA GLY A 544 17.62 18.32 28.06
C GLY A 544 17.33 17.11 28.94
N ASP A 545 18.33 16.75 29.75
CA ASP A 545 18.36 15.67 30.74
C ASP A 545 18.19 14.22 30.25
N GLY A 546 18.35 13.92 28.95
CA GLY A 546 18.43 12.54 28.47
C GLY A 546 18.65 12.40 26.95
N PHE A 547 19.50 11.45 26.53
CA PHE A 547 19.85 11.25 25.12
C PHE A 547 18.65 10.76 24.27
N SER A 548 18.42 11.41 23.14
CA SER A 548 17.48 10.98 22.10
C SER A 548 18.22 10.78 20.78
N ALA A 549 18.18 9.57 20.22
CA ALA A 549 18.72 9.27 18.90
C ALA A 549 17.63 9.39 17.83
N ALA A 550 17.89 10.14 16.77
CA ALA A 550 17.13 10.15 15.53
C ALA A 550 17.97 9.44 14.44
N LEU A 551 17.32 8.58 13.66
CA LEU A 551 17.97 7.73 12.67
C LEU A 551 18.16 8.44 11.34
#